data_AF-A0A0B7BA15-F1
#
_entry.id   AF-A0A0B7BA15-F1
#
_cell.length_a   1.000
_cell.length_b   1.000
_cell.length_c   1.000
_cell.angle_alpha   90.00
_cell.angle_beta   90.00
_cell.angle_gamma   90.00
#
_symmetry.space_group_name_H-M   'P 1'
#
loop_
_entity.id
_entity.type
_entity.pdbx_description
1 polymer ?
#
loop_
_entity_poly.entity_id
_entity_poly.type
_entity_poly.pdbx_seq_one_letter_code
_entity_poly.pdbx_strand_id
1 'polypeptide(L)' 'MQILLYNLYCPSDISLSLDAMIINDTACMVVCDFNSHSERWGYLEMNSRGAEVEDWEIENNLFLINAPDDPPTCYSRR' A
#
# COMPACT_ATOMS: atom_id res chain seq x y z
N MET A 1 -15.59 -16.32 11.25
CA MET A 1 -14.55 -15.27 11.42
C MET A 1 -14.96 -14.11 10.55
N GLN A 2 -15.07 -12.92 11.12
CA GLN A 2 -15.34 -11.69 10.36
C GLN A 2 -13.99 -11.09 9.97
N ILE A 3 -13.85 -10.66 8.71
CA ILE A 3 -12.67 -9.92 8.23
C ILE A 3 -13.17 -8.56 7.75
N LEU A 4 -12.55 -7.49 8.22
CA LEU A 4 -12.83 -6.14 7.71
C LEU A 4 -11.96 -5.88 6.48
N LEU A 5 -12.58 -5.38 5.40
CA LEU A 5 -11.89 -5.02 4.16
C LEU A 5 -11.88 -3.50 4.01
N TYR A 6 -10.69 -2.93 3.91
CA TYR A 6 -10.48 -1.54 3.49
C TYR A 6 -10.11 -1.54 2.02
N ASN A 7 -10.80 -0.73 1.21
CA ASN A 7 -10.51 -0.55 -0.21
C ASN A 7 -10.35 0.93 -0.52
N LEU A 8 -9.17 1.33 -1.00
CA LEU A 8 -8.79 2.73 -1.07
C LEU A 8 -8.05 3.06 -2.37
N TYR A 9 -8.20 4.31 -2.80
CA TYR A 9 -7.46 4.88 -3.91
C TYR A 9 -6.85 6.20 -3.47
N CYS A 10 -5.53 6.32 -3.61
CA CYS A 10 -4.78 7.54 -3.31
C CYS A 10 -4.21 8.10 -4.61
N PRO A 11 -4.74 9.23 -5.12
CA PRO A 11 -4.23 9.87 -6.33
C PRO A 11 -2.73 10.18 -6.24
N SER A 12 -2.03 10.12 -7.37
CA SER A 12 -0.59 10.37 -7.47
C SER A 12 -0.19 11.83 -7.24
N ASP A 13 -1.13 12.75 -7.45
CA ASP A 13 -0.94 14.21 -7.39
C ASP A 13 -1.34 14.83 -6.04
N ILE A 14 -1.79 14.01 -5.09
CA ILE A 14 -2.19 14.43 -3.75
C ILE A 14 -1.33 13.70 -2.72
N SER A 15 -0.90 14.40 -1.67
CA SER A 15 -0.20 13.78 -0.54
C SER A 15 -1.02 12.64 0.07
N LEU A 16 -0.33 11.62 0.57
CA LEU A 16 -0.98 10.55 1.31
C LEU A 16 -1.59 11.11 2.61
N SER A 17 -2.68 10.50 3.06
CA SER A 17 -3.34 10.83 4.32
C SER A 17 -3.63 9.54 5.08
N LEU A 18 -2.56 8.78 5.33
CA LEU A 18 -2.66 7.44 5.93
C LEU A 18 -3.13 7.49 7.39
N ASP A 19 -2.86 8.60 8.11
CA ASP A 19 -3.35 8.83 9.47
C ASP A 19 -4.88 8.81 9.59
N ALA A 20 -5.61 9.06 8.49
CA ALA A 20 -7.06 8.95 8.47
C ALA A 20 -7.56 7.50 8.46
N MET A 21 -6.67 6.54 8.17
CA MET A 21 -6.96 5.10 8.16
C MET A 21 -6.66 4.50 9.53
N ILE A 22 -7.71 4.36 10.34
CA ILE A 22 -7.60 3.74 11.66
C ILE A 22 -7.71 2.22 11.50
N ILE A 23 -6.57 1.53 11.61
CA ILE A 23 -6.49 0.07 11.63
C ILE A 23 -6.54 -0.40 13.08
N ASN A 24 -7.70 -0.85 13.53
CA ASN A 24 -7.96 -1.26 14.92
C ASN A 24 -8.38 -2.74 15.07
N ASP A 25 -8.70 -3.41 13.97
CA ASP A 25 -9.22 -4.77 13.98
C ASP A 25 -8.12 -5.81 13.83
N THR A 26 -8.20 -6.86 14.65
CA THR A 26 -7.23 -7.98 14.66
C THR A 26 -7.31 -8.87 13.41
N ALA A 27 -8.38 -8.76 12.61
CA ALA A 27 -8.56 -9.49 11.37
C ALA A 27 -9.07 -8.55 10.26
N CYS A 28 -8.14 -7.88 9.58
CA CYS A 28 -8.45 -7.00 8.46
C CYS A 28 -7.58 -7.29 7.23
N MET A 29 -8.02 -6.77 6.09
CA MET A 29 -7.25 -6.71 4.85
C MET A 29 -7.36 -5.30 4.29
N VAL A 30 -6.25 -4.75 3.84
CA VAL A 30 -6.18 -3.44 3.22
C VAL A 30 -5.75 -3.61 1.77
N VAL A 31 -6.59 -3.17 0.84
CA VAL A 31 -6.34 -3.24 -0.60
C VAL A 31 -6.35 -1.81 -1.13
N CYS A 32 -5.21 -1.36 -1.64
CA CYS A 32 -5.02 0.03 -2.00
C CYS A 32 -4.26 0.19 -3.30
N ASP A 33 -4.60 1.24 -4.04
CA ASP A 33 -3.68 1.85 -4.99
C ASP A 33 -3.13 3.14 -4.37
N PHE A 34 -1.90 3.05 -3.87
CA PHE A 34 -1.21 4.17 -3.24
C PHE A 34 -0.50 5.09 -4.23
N ASN A 35 -0.42 4.72 -5.52
CA ASN A 35 0.49 5.35 -6.49
C ASN A 35 1.91 5.52 -5.92
N SER A 36 2.42 4.49 -5.23
CA SER A 36 3.72 4.47 -4.56
C SER A 36 4.65 3.42 -5.16
N HIS A 37 5.95 3.66 -5.08
CA HIS A 37 6.97 2.75 -5.58
C HIS A 37 7.83 2.26 -4.43
N SER A 38 7.96 0.95 -4.27
CA SER A 38 8.92 0.28 -3.38
C SER A 38 9.41 -1.00 -4.06
N GLU A 39 10.67 -1.34 -3.80
CA GLU A 39 11.20 -2.65 -4.17
C GLU A 39 10.40 -3.82 -3.56
N ARG A 40 9.75 -3.64 -2.40
CA ARG A 40 8.98 -4.70 -1.72
C ARG A 40 7.78 -5.19 -2.53
N TRP A 41 7.20 -4.35 -3.38
CA TRP A 41 6.11 -4.71 -4.30
C TRP A 41 6.50 -4.54 -5.78
N GLY A 42 7.79 -4.69 -6.08
CA GLY A 42 8.27 -4.96 -7.45
C GLY A 42 8.69 -3.74 -8.27
N TYR A 43 8.84 -2.56 -7.66
CA TYR A 43 9.51 -1.44 -8.34
C TYR A 43 11.04 -1.57 -8.26
N LEU A 44 11.75 -0.92 -9.18
CA LEU A 44 13.21 -0.92 -9.19
C LEU A 44 13.82 -0.04 -8.09
N GLU A 45 13.15 1.06 -7.76
CA GLU A 45 13.61 2.05 -6.78
C GLU A 45 12.42 2.55 -5.96
N MET A 46 12.62 2.67 -4.66
CA MET A 46 11.66 3.29 -3.75
C MET A 46 11.55 4.81 -3.98
N ASN A 47 10.32 5.32 -3.97
CA ASN A 47 10.06 6.76 -3.90
C ASN A 47 9.60 7.18 -2.49
N SER A 48 9.48 8.49 -2.24
CA SER A 48 9.07 9.00 -0.92
C SER A 48 7.71 8.46 -0.46
N ARG A 49 6.77 8.24 -1.39
CA ARG A 49 5.47 7.64 -1.09
C ARG A 49 5.59 6.16 -0.70
N GLY A 50 6.52 5.43 -1.30
CA GLY A 50 6.81 4.05 -0.94
C GLY A 50 7.31 3.95 0.49
N ALA A 51 8.27 4.80 0.84
CA ALA A 51 8.78 4.87 2.21
C ALA A 51 7.67 5.17 3.22
N GLU A 52 6.81 6.15 2.94
CA GLU A 52 5.68 6.50 3.82
C GLU A 52 4.67 5.35 3.97
N VAL A 53 4.38 4.61 2.91
CA VAL A 53 3.49 3.42 2.97
C VAL A 53 4.13 2.28 3.77
N GLU A 54 5.43 2.08 3.66
CA GLU A 54 6.15 1.06 4.46
C GLU A 54 6.18 1.42 5.94
N ASP A 55 6.48 2.68 6.28
CA ASP A 55 6.44 3.16 7.67
C ASP A 55 5.03 2.95 8.27
N TRP A 56 3.98 3.32 7.51
CA TRP A 56 2.59 3.11 7.93
C TRP A 56 2.22 1.62 8.08
N GLU A 57 2.67 0.74 7.18
CA GLU A 57 2.48 -0.71 7.31
C GLU A 57 3.06 -1.22 8.64
N ILE A 58 4.30 -0.82 8.94
CA ILE A 58 5.00 -1.22 10.16
C ILE A 58 4.27 -0.70 11.41
N GLU A 59 3.90 0.57 11.42
CA GLU A 59 3.19 1.20 12.55
C GLU A 59 1.84 0.52 12.85
N ASN A 60 1.16 0.01 11.82
CA ASN A 60 -0.13 -0.66 11.94
C ASN A 60 -0.03 -2.19 12.07
N ASN A 61 1.19 -2.75 12.21
CA ASN A 61 1.45 -4.19 12.28
C ASN A 61 0.81 -4.98 11.13
N LEU A 62 0.80 -4.39 9.94
CA LEU A 62 0.33 -5.06 8.73
C LEU A 62 1.45 -5.92 8.14
N PHE A 63 1.05 -6.88 7.30
CA PHE A 63 1.98 -7.70 6.54
C PHE A 63 1.67 -7.55 5.06
N LEU A 64 2.68 -7.19 4.28
CA LEU A 64 2.58 -7.19 2.82
C LEU A 64 2.30 -8.61 2.27
N ILE A 65 1.27 -8.71 1.42
CA ILE A 65 0.89 -9.97 0.74
C ILE A 65 1.61 -10.12 -0.60
N ASN A 66 1.88 -9.01 -1.28
CA ASN A 66 2.58 -9.00 -2.57
C ASN A 66 4.03 -9.47 -2.43
N ALA A 67 4.53 -10.08 -3.49
CA ALA A 67 5.93 -10.41 -3.66
C ALA A 67 6.57 -9.49 -4.72
N PRO A 68 7.87 -9.17 -4.60
CA PRO A 68 8.55 -8.28 -5.53
C PRO A 68 8.68 -8.84 -6.96
N ASP A 69 8.56 -10.16 -7.11
CA ASP A 69 8.56 -10.88 -8.39
C ASP A 69 7.16 -11.08 -8.99
N ASP A 70 6.11 -10.56 -8.35
CA ASP A 70 4.76 -10.56 -8.90
C ASP A 70 4.70 -9.76 -10.22
N PRO A 71 3.78 -10.11 -11.15
CA PRO A 71 3.56 -9.34 -12.36
C PRO A 71 3.21 -7.86 -12.04
N PRO A 72 3.64 -6.91 -12.88
CA PRO A 72 3.27 -5.51 -12.74
C PRO A 72 1.75 -5.31 -12.64
N THR A 73 1.31 -4.51 -11.67
CA THR A 73 -0.11 -4.24 -11.40
C THR A 73 -0.70 -3.16 -12.31
N CYS A 74 0.15 -2.34 -12.96
CA CYS A 74 -0.25 -1.28 -13.86
C CYS A 74 0.67 -1.21 -15.09
N TYR A 75 0.06 -1.11 -16.27
CA TYR A 75 0.74 -0.81 -17.53
C TYR A 75 0.09 0.41 -18.15
N SER A 76 0.86 1.47 -18.42
CA SER A 76 0.40 2.62 -19.18
C SER A 76 0.97 2.60 -20.60
N ARG A 77 0.19 3.07 -21.58
CA ARG A 77 0.72 3.36 -22.91
C ARG A 77 1.39 4.73 -22.85
N ARG A 78 2.66 4.80 -23.25
CA ARG A 78 3.34 6.07 -23.50
C ARG A 78 2.83 6.71 -24.79
#